data_AF-A0A4Y2UBR4-F1
#
_entry.id   AF-A0A4Y2UBR4-F1
#
_cell.length_a   1.000
_cell.length_b   1.000
_cell.length_c   1.000
_cell.angle_alpha   90.00
_cell.angle_beta   90.00
_cell.angle_gamma   90.00
#
_symmetry.space_group_name_H-M   'P 1'
#
loop_
_entity.id
_entity.type
_entity.pdbx_description
1 polymer ?
#
loop_
_entity_poly.entity_id
_entity_poly.type
_entity_poly.pdbx_seq_one_letter_code
_entity_poly.pdbx_strand_id
1 'polypeptide(L)'
;MPSDKSNIALNNQDPSGNHLKIAQDILKKIFPHPANSTSSTYIPSCTANDCPFTKGEVATVIHHLSKRKAPGPDGIDNIIIQQIFKKFPFLLMELFNTCLKLAKFPDPLKVGNIIFFINTENLKQKHLLTGPYLCSRQ
;
A
#
# COMPACT_ATOMS: atom_id res chain seq x y z
N MET A 1 31.33 -9.05 -23.19
CA MET A 1 29.99 -8.55 -23.60
C MET A 1 29.63 -7.35 -22.75
N PRO A 2 29.88 -6.12 -23.19
CA PRO A 2 29.21 -4.99 -22.59
C PRO A 2 28.41 -4.17 -23.62
N SER A 3 27.27 -3.70 -23.13
CA SER A 3 26.64 -2.41 -23.41
C SER A 3 26.16 -2.10 -24.82
N ASP A 4 24.85 -2.19 -25.01
CA ASP A 4 24.12 -1.15 -25.76
C ASP A 4 23.19 -0.41 -24.81
N LYS A 5 23.68 0.75 -24.35
CA LYS A 5 22.88 1.77 -23.68
C LYS A 5 22.11 2.51 -24.78
N SER A 6 20.80 2.32 -24.88
CA SER A 6 19.95 3.18 -25.70
C SER A 6 19.69 4.49 -24.97
N ASN A 7 20.48 5.50 -25.30
CA ASN A 7 20.22 6.90 -24.92
C ASN A 7 18.95 7.38 -25.64
N ILE A 8 17.90 7.67 -24.88
CA ILE A 8 16.72 8.34 -25.41
C ILE A 8 17.05 9.83 -25.46
N ALA A 9 17.42 10.31 -26.64
CA ALA A 9 17.59 11.74 -26.89
C ALA A 9 16.23 12.44 -26.75
N LEU A 10 16.05 13.22 -25.68
CA LEU A 10 14.96 14.17 -25.57
C LEU A 10 15.27 15.34 -26.50
N ASN A 11 14.64 15.33 -27.68
CA ASN A 11 14.69 16.46 -28.59
C ASN A 11 13.88 17.62 -27.98
N ASN A 12 14.57 18.69 -27.61
CA ASN A 12 13.99 19.89 -27.04
C ASN A 12 13.32 20.73 -28.16
N GLN A 13 11.99 20.74 -28.18
CA GLN A 13 11.19 21.80 -28.81
C GLN A 13 10.23 22.39 -27.75
N ASP A 14 10.36 23.70 -27.53
CA ASP A 14 9.69 24.50 -26.48
C ASP A 14 8.32 25.08 -26.97
N PRO A 15 7.49 25.79 -26.16
CA PRO A 15 6.42 25.18 -25.34
C PRO A 15 5.11 26.01 -25.41
N SER A 16 4.06 25.62 -26.15
CA SER A 16 2.75 26.32 -25.91
C SER A 16 1.47 25.64 -26.39
N GLY A 17 1.54 24.49 -27.08
CA GLY A 17 0.34 23.75 -27.52
C GLY A 17 0.46 22.24 -27.39
N ASN A 18 1.56 21.77 -26.82
CA ASN A 18 2.04 20.40 -26.87
C ASN A 18 1.93 19.68 -25.51
N HIS A 19 1.90 20.39 -24.38
CA HIS A 19 1.82 19.77 -23.06
C HIS A 19 0.54 18.94 -22.87
N LEU A 20 -0.61 19.44 -23.33
CA LEU A 20 -1.87 18.69 -23.25
C LEU A 20 -1.79 17.41 -24.08
N LYS A 21 -1.16 17.48 -25.26
CA LYS A 21 -1.03 16.35 -26.17
C LYS A 21 -0.05 15.31 -25.62
N ILE A 22 1.06 15.75 -25.05
CA ILE A 22 2.02 14.92 -24.32
C ILE A 22 1.36 14.27 -23.11
N ALA A 23 0.61 15.03 -22.31
CA ALA A 23 -0.13 14.50 -21.17
C ALA A 23 -1.16 13.46 -21.59
N GLN A 24 -1.93 13.72 -22.66
CA GLN A 24 -2.88 12.75 -23.21
C GLN A 24 -2.22 11.49 -23.76
N ASP A 25 -1.06 11.62 -24.41
CA ASP A 25 -0.33 10.48 -24.98
C ASP A 25 0.30 9.62 -23.88
N ILE A 26 0.84 10.26 -22.83
CA ILE A 26 1.31 9.58 -21.62
C ILE A 26 0.14 8.88 -20.92
N LEU A 27 -0.99 9.57 -20.72
CA LEU A 27 -2.17 9.01 -20.08
C LEU A 27 -2.71 7.81 -20.87
N LYS A 28 -2.78 7.89 -22.20
CA LYS A 28 -3.23 6.78 -23.05
C LYS A 28 -2.27 5.58 -23.02
N LYS A 29 -0.97 5.85 -22.90
CA LYS A 29 0.06 4.80 -22.84
C LYS A 29 0.10 4.10 -21.49
N ILE A 30 -0.14 4.84 -20.39
CA ILE A 30 -0.15 4.29 -19.03
C ILE A 30 -1.52 3.69 -18.69
N PHE A 31 -2.60 4.29 -19.21
CA PHE A 31 -3.99 3.88 -18.98
C PHE A 31 -4.71 3.71 -20.33
N PRO A 32 -4.54 2.55 -21.00
CA PRO A 32 -5.12 2.31 -22.33
C PRO A 32 -6.65 2.23 -22.38
N HIS A 33 -7.34 2.42 -21.25
CA HIS A 33 -8.79 2.47 -21.16
C HIS A 33 -9.26 3.78 -20.50
N PRO A 34 -9.84 4.73 -21.26
CA PRO A 34 -10.56 5.84 -20.65
C PRO A 34 -11.85 5.29 -20.04
N ALA A 35 -11.89 5.14 -18.73
CA ALA A 35 -13.06 4.68 -18.00
C ALA A 35 -14.17 5.75 -18.06
N ASN A 36 -15.12 5.60 -18.98
CA ASN A 36 -16.46 6.08 -18.78
C ASN A 36 -17.09 5.22 -17.68
N SER A 37 -17.23 5.82 -16.51
CA SER A 37 -17.68 5.22 -15.27
C SER A 37 -19.10 4.66 -15.35
N THR A 38 -19.24 3.34 -15.20
CA THR A 38 -20.42 2.71 -14.57
C THR A 38 -20.03 1.31 -14.09
N SER A 39 -20.12 1.09 -12.76
CA SER A 39 -19.87 -0.17 -12.05
C SER A 39 -18.59 -0.91 -12.45
N SER A 40 -17.48 -0.58 -11.78
CA SER A 40 -16.28 -1.41 -11.79
C SER A 40 -16.61 -2.74 -11.11
N THR A 41 -17.15 -3.70 -11.87
CA THR A 41 -16.97 -5.12 -11.56
C THR A 41 -15.48 -5.34 -11.62
N TYR A 42 -14.81 -5.23 -10.46
CA TYR A 42 -13.41 -5.60 -10.33
C TYR A 42 -13.34 -7.10 -10.66
N ILE A 43 -13.01 -7.41 -11.92
CA ILE A 43 -12.63 -8.76 -12.30
C ILE A 43 -11.22 -8.90 -11.76
N PRO A 44 -10.97 -9.76 -10.77
CA PRO A 44 -9.61 -10.03 -10.34
C PRO A 44 -8.89 -10.60 -11.56
N SER A 45 -8.00 -9.82 -12.16
CA SER A 45 -7.03 -10.35 -13.09
C SER A 45 -6.08 -11.19 -12.26
N CYS A 46 -6.41 -12.47 -12.09
CA CYS A 46 -5.49 -13.46 -11.54
C CYS A 46 -4.34 -13.60 -12.53
N THR A 47 -3.28 -12.83 -12.29
CA THR A 47 -2.03 -12.98 -13.03
C THR A 47 -1.29 -14.20 -12.49
N ALA A 48 -0.35 -14.75 -13.26
CA ALA A 48 0.49 -15.86 -12.80
C ALA A 48 1.28 -15.58 -11.50
N ASN A 49 1.30 -14.32 -11.04
CA ASN A 49 1.95 -13.88 -9.80
C ASN A 49 1.04 -13.92 -8.57
N ASP A 50 -0.27 -14.16 -8.71
CA ASP A 50 -1.23 -14.18 -7.58
C ASP A 50 -1.29 -15.57 -6.90
N CYS A 51 -0.13 -16.15 -6.65
CA CYS A 51 0.00 -17.42 -5.93
C CYS A 51 -0.39 -17.24 -4.45
N PRO A 52 -1.13 -18.20 -3.84
CA PRO A 52 -1.41 -18.16 -2.41
C PRO A 52 -0.12 -18.13 -1.58
N PHE A 53 -0.14 -17.35 -0.49
CA PHE A 53 0.92 -17.33 0.50
C PHE A 53 1.07 -18.69 1.18
N THR A 54 2.32 -19.11 1.34
CA THR A 54 2.69 -20.29 2.11
C THR A 54 2.77 -19.98 3.60
N LYS A 55 2.66 -21.02 4.43
CA LYS A 55 2.84 -20.90 5.88
C LYS A 55 4.23 -20.34 6.25
N GLY A 56 5.27 -20.75 5.52
CA GLY A 56 6.65 -20.32 5.77
C GLY A 56 6.87 -18.83 5.53
N GLU A 57 6.29 -18.29 4.47
CA GLU A 57 6.33 -16.85 4.17
C GLU A 57 5.62 -16.04 5.26
N VAL A 58 4.40 -16.44 5.62
CA VAL A 58 3.61 -15.77 6.66
C VAL A 58 4.32 -15.83 8.01
N ALA A 59 4.87 -17.00 8.38
CA ALA A 59 5.65 -17.15 9.61
C ALA A 59 6.85 -16.22 9.63
N THR A 60 7.60 -16.17 8.53
CA THR A 60 8.79 -15.32 8.42
C THR A 60 8.44 -13.86 8.66
N VAL A 61 7.39 -13.34 8.01
CA VAL A 61 6.96 -11.95 8.21
C VAL A 61 6.54 -11.69 9.65
N ILE A 62 5.72 -12.57 10.24
CA ILE A 62 5.19 -12.38 11.60
C ILE A 62 6.31 -12.41 12.65
N HIS A 63 7.29 -13.31 12.49
CA HIS A 63 8.44 -13.39 13.40
C HIS A 63 9.34 -12.16 13.33
N HIS A 64 9.42 -11.49 12.18
CA HIS A 64 10.21 -10.26 12.00
C HIS A 64 9.46 -8.97 12.36
N LEU A 65 8.19 -9.06 12.80
CA LEU A 65 7.46 -7.87 13.27
C LEU A 65 8.11 -7.26 14.52
N SER A 66 8.41 -5.96 14.46
CA SER A 66 8.97 -5.23 15.60
C SER A 66 7.93 -5.01 16.70
N LYS A 67 8.27 -5.41 17.93
CA LYS A 67 7.41 -5.26 19.11
C LYS A 67 7.28 -3.81 19.63
N ARG A 68 8.05 -2.87 19.09
CA ARG A 68 8.07 -1.46 19.51
C ARG A 68 7.25 -0.53 18.61
N LYS A 69 6.55 -1.08 17.62
CA LYS A 69 5.65 -0.28 16.78
C LYS A 69 4.36 0.01 17.54
N ALA A 70 3.78 1.18 17.30
CA ALA A 70 2.48 1.54 17.84
C ALA A 70 1.40 0.54 17.33
N PRO A 71 0.37 0.25 18.15
CA PRO A 71 -0.78 -0.52 17.72
C PRO A 71 -1.47 0.11 16.50
N GLY A 72 -2.17 -0.71 15.71
CA GLY A 72 -3.08 -0.22 14.70
C GLY A 72 -4.23 0.62 15.30
N PRO A 73 -5.01 1.33 14.46
CA PRO A 73 -6.21 2.06 14.91
C PRO A 73 -7.29 1.14 15.52
N ASP A 74 -7.21 -0.16 15.24
CA ASP A 74 -7.99 -1.25 15.84
C ASP A 74 -7.51 -1.66 17.24
N GLY A 75 -6.40 -1.09 17.73
CA GLY A 75 -5.77 -1.46 19.00
C GLY A 75 -4.95 -2.75 18.93
N ILE A 76 -4.77 -3.34 17.75
CA ILE A 76 -4.01 -4.57 17.57
C ILE A 76 -2.54 -4.20 17.34
N ASP A 77 -1.67 -4.62 18.26
CA ASP A 77 -0.23 -4.46 18.11
C ASP A 77 0.46 -5.72 17.56
N ASN A 78 1.74 -5.58 17.23
CA ASN A 78 2.54 -6.67 16.69
C ASN A 78 2.73 -7.84 17.67
N ILE A 79 2.64 -7.60 18.98
CA ILE A 79 2.71 -8.66 19.99
C ILE A 79 1.45 -9.52 19.92
N ILE A 80 0.28 -8.88 19.82
CA ILE A 80 -1.01 -9.57 19.66
C ILE A 80 -0.99 -10.41 18.37
N ILE A 81 -0.53 -9.87 17.25
CA ILE A 81 -0.40 -10.62 15.98
C ILE A 81 0.50 -11.86 16.15
N GLN A 82 1.65 -11.72 16.84
CA GLN A 82 2.53 -12.85 17.12
C GLN A 82 1.87 -13.91 18.01
N GLN A 83 1.09 -13.52 19.02
CA GLN A 83 0.37 -14.46 19.89
C GLN A 83 -0.76 -15.18 19.15
N ILE A 84 -1.51 -14.46 18.31
CA ILE A 84 -2.55 -15.06 17.46
C ILE A 84 -1.92 -16.11 16.55
N PHE A 85 -0.80 -15.80 15.89
CA PHE A 85 -0.12 -16.76 15.03
C PHE A 85 0.42 -17.98 15.80
N LYS A 86 0.94 -17.75 17.01
CA LYS A 86 1.41 -18.84 17.89
C LYS A 86 0.27 -19.80 18.27
N LYS A 87 -0.92 -19.27 18.53
CA LYS A 87 -2.11 -20.06 18.93
C LYS A 87 -2.83 -20.66 17.72
N PHE A 88 -2.88 -19.94 16.62
CA PHE A 88 -3.63 -20.26 15.40
C PHE A 88 -2.75 -20.03 14.15
N PRO A 89 -1.79 -20.92 13.86
CA PRO A 89 -0.78 -20.71 12.82
C PRO A 89 -1.33 -20.70 11.38
N PHE A 90 -2.59 -21.10 11.18
CA PHE A 90 -3.24 -21.09 9.86
C PHE A 90 -4.15 -19.89 9.65
N LEU A 91 -4.66 -19.27 10.73
CA LEU A 91 -5.69 -18.24 10.66
C LEU A 91 -5.28 -17.06 9.78
N LEU A 92 -4.09 -16.52 10.00
CA LEU A 92 -3.60 -15.35 9.25
C LEU A 92 -3.28 -15.71 7.80
N MET A 93 -2.74 -16.91 7.55
CA MET A 93 -2.47 -17.39 6.18
C MET A 93 -3.77 -17.56 5.38
N GLU A 94 -4.78 -18.20 5.97
CA GLU A 94 -6.10 -18.36 5.35
C GLU A 94 -6.80 -17.02 5.12
N LEU A 95 -6.69 -16.10 6.08
CA LEU A 95 -7.22 -14.74 5.93
C LEU A 95 -6.57 -14.04 4.74
N PHE A 96 -5.24 -14.02 4.65
CA PHE A 96 -4.53 -13.37 3.55
C PHE A 96 -4.83 -14.01 2.19
N ASN A 97 -4.87 -15.34 2.13
CA ASN A 97 -5.19 -16.06 0.90
C ASN A 97 -6.66 -15.88 0.49
N THR A 98 -7.57 -15.74 1.45
CA THR A 98 -8.98 -15.42 1.17
C THR A 98 -9.11 -13.99 0.63
N CYS A 99 -8.43 -13.03 1.24
CA CYS A 99 -8.36 -11.65 0.72
C CYS A 99 -7.81 -11.61 -0.70
N LEU A 100 -6.73 -12.36 -0.97
CA LEU A 100 -6.13 -12.47 -2.30
C LEU A 100 -7.11 -13.09 -3.31
N LYS A 101 -7.74 -14.21 -2.96
CA LYS A 101 -8.71 -14.92 -3.82
C LYS A 101 -9.94 -14.09 -4.13
N LEU A 102 -10.48 -13.36 -3.14
CA LEU A 102 -11.66 -12.52 -3.32
C LEU A 102 -11.32 -11.14 -3.89
N ALA A 103 -10.02 -10.80 -3.96
CA ALA A 103 -9.51 -9.45 -4.18
C ALA A 103 -10.22 -8.39 -3.32
N LYS A 104 -10.52 -8.76 -2.07
CA LYS A 104 -11.15 -7.90 -1.08
C LYS A 104 -10.20 -7.70 0.08
N PHE A 105 -9.89 -6.44 0.34
CA PHE A 105 -9.02 -6.03 1.42
C PHE A 105 -9.78 -5.13 2.39
N PRO A 106 -9.41 -5.11 3.69
CA PRO A 106 -10.03 -4.22 4.66
C PRO A 106 -9.89 -2.76 4.23
N ASP A 107 -10.99 -2.01 4.16
CA ASP A 107 -10.95 -0.56 3.97
C ASP A 107 -11.04 0.12 5.36
N PRO A 108 -10.11 1.02 5.73
CA PRO A 108 -8.92 1.45 4.99
C PRO A 108 -7.67 0.62 5.30
N LEU A 109 -6.98 0.18 4.23
CA LEU A 109 -5.73 -0.60 4.30
C LEU A 109 -4.57 0.14 4.97
N LYS A 110 -4.62 1.48 5.01
CA LYS A 110 -3.50 2.32 5.46
C LYS A 110 -3.99 3.55 6.23
N VAL A 111 -4.75 3.32 7.30
CA VAL A 111 -4.96 4.34 8.33
C VAL A 111 -3.93 4.18 9.43
N GLY A 112 -3.23 5.26 9.75
CA GLY A 112 -2.28 5.32 10.85
C GLY A 112 -2.61 6.49 11.77
N ASN A 113 -2.50 6.27 13.07
CA ASN A 113 -2.56 7.35 14.06
C ASN A 113 -1.19 8.04 14.10
N ILE A 114 -1.16 9.33 13.77
CA ILE A 114 0.05 10.16 13.94
C ILE A 114 -0.01 10.79 15.34
N ILE A 115 1.00 10.50 16.16
CA ILE A 115 1.16 11.13 17.48
C ILE A 115 2.40 12.03 17.40
N PHE A 116 2.20 13.34 17.47
CA PHE A 116 3.29 14.31 17.54
C PHE A 116 3.80 14.42 18.98
N PHE A 117 5.08 14.10 19.18
CA PHE A 117 5.80 14.43 20.42
C PHE A 117 6.60 15.70 20.16
N ILE A 118 6.12 16.84 20.65
CA ILE A 118 6.90 18.08 20.63
C ILE A 118 7.94 17.97 21.75
N ASN A 119 9.22 17.94 21.39
CA ASN A 119 10.30 17.95 22.37
C ASN A 119 10.52 19.39 22.84
N THR A 120 9.64 19.87 23.71
CA THR A 120 9.81 21.15 24.41
C THR A 120 10.45 20.88 25.76
N GLU A 121 11.73 21.23 25.89
CA GLU A 121 12.44 21.34 27.17
C GLU A 121 11.73 22.29 28.18
N ASN A 122 10.61 22.94 27.85
CA ASN A 122 10.02 23.95 28.72
C ASN A 122 8.49 24.14 28.76
N LEU A 123 7.63 23.22 28.31
CA LEU A 123 6.19 23.33 28.68
C LEU A 123 5.53 21.98 28.94
N LYS A 124 5.18 21.76 30.21
CA LYS A 124 4.23 20.75 30.66
C LYS A 124 2.85 21.08 30.07
N GLN A 125 2.49 20.50 28.93
CA GLN A 125 1.09 20.20 28.63
C GLN A 125 1.02 19.16 27.51
N LYS A 126 0.62 17.93 27.87
CA LYS A 126 0.33 16.84 26.93
C LYS A 126 -0.96 17.15 26.19
N HIS A 127 -0.90 17.81 25.04
CA HIS A 127 -2.08 17.88 24.17
C HIS A 127 -1.96 16.80 23.08
N LEU A 128 -2.63 15.67 23.28
CA LEU A 128 -2.83 14.67 22.22
C LEU A 128 -3.80 15.28 21.21
N LEU A 129 -3.31 15.64 20.01
CA LEU A 129 -4.17 15.89 18.86
C LEU A 129 -4.23 14.60 18.05
N THR A 130 -5.29 13.82 18.23
CA THR A 130 -5.60 12.63 17.43
C THR A 130 -6.67 12.96 16.40
N GLY A 131 -6.40 12.71 15.12
CA GLY A 131 -7.40 12.77 14.05
C GLY A 131 -7.15 11.69 12.99
N PRO A 132 -8.17 10.93 12.57
CA PRO A 132 -8.03 9.95 11.49
C PRO A 132 -7.99 10.68 10.14
N TYR A 133 -6.99 10.37 9.31
CA TYR A 133 -6.94 10.82 7.92
C TYR A 133 -6.99 9.61 6.99
N LEU A 134 -7.89 9.65 6.01
CA LEU A 134 -7.97 8.72 4.90
C LEU A 134 -7.06 9.22 3.78
N CYS A 135 -6.02 8.46 3.44
CA CYS A 135 -5.24 8.70 2.23
C CYS A 135 -5.96 8.03 1.05
N SER A 136 -6.74 8.80 0.31
CA SER A 136 -7.33 8.36 -0.96
C SER A 136 -6.22 8.24 -2.02
N ARG A 137 -6.17 7.09 -2.70
CA ARG A 137 -5.31 6.87 -3.87
C ARG A 137 -5.67 7.88 -4.96
N GLN A 138 -4.66 8.57 -5.49
CA GLN A 138 -4.64 9.05 -6.89
C GLN A 138 -4.30 7.90 -7.82
#